data_AF-A0A7V9M409-F1
#
_entry.id   AF-A0A7V9M409-F1
#
_cell.length_a   1.000
_cell.length_b   1.000
_cell.length_c   1.000
_cell.angle_alpha   90.00
_cell.angle_beta   90.00
_cell.angle_gamma   90.00
#
_symmetry.space_group_name_H-M   'P 1'
#
loop_
_entity.id
_entity.type
_entity.pdbx_description
1 polymer ?
#
loop_
_entity_poly.entity_id
_entity_poly.type
_entity_poly.pdbx_seq_one_letter_code
_entity_poly.pdbx_strand_id
1 'polypeptide(L)'
;MHKICQAFFFTISVLSIQITLTAQTTNDTISVVKDTSNVTIVNDTSTDTLPGSKSTDQIIDIKRSNGGKPTGSNDTSQISVTALGVTKDTIPSSVNVDLEQIFNAKTPKEYIISDIKVSGAKSFDQSLIISITGLAVGDKVIIPGADNFSKAINNLWKQNLISNVEIYFTKLVDKNLSVEINITERPRLSGYKFRGIKKGESEDLEAKTGLVKGRVVTENMKRSAVDNIQKYYVDKGFRNIEVKAREEKDLTAPNAVLMTFLIDKKGKVKINEINFAGNDNVPDPKLKKQMKGTKEMSRFTLFPP
;
A
#
# COMPACT_ATOMS: atom_id res chain seq x y z
N MET A 1 -70.04 -33.40 -35.24
CA MET A 1 -69.33 -33.82 -34.01
C MET A 1 -68.52 -32.61 -33.53
N HIS A 2 -69.08 -31.66 -32.78
CA HIS A 2 -69.42 -31.65 -31.35
C HIS A 2 -68.22 -31.83 -30.38
N LYS A 3 -67.94 -30.72 -29.65
CA LYS A 3 -67.31 -30.57 -28.31
C LYS A 3 -65.77 -30.64 -28.25
N ILE A 4 -65.08 -29.55 -27.89
CA ILE A 4 -64.88 -28.91 -26.55
C ILE A 4 -63.97 -29.75 -25.64
N CYS A 5 -62.87 -29.12 -25.17
CA CYS A 5 -62.23 -29.18 -23.83
C CYS A 5 -60.70 -29.21 -23.96
N GLN A 6 -59.88 -28.61 -23.10
CA GLN A 6 -60.00 -27.55 -22.10
C GLN A 6 -58.54 -27.26 -21.69
N ALA A 7 -58.20 -26.00 -21.46
CA ALA A 7 -56.92 -25.64 -20.88
C ALA A 7 -56.84 -26.15 -19.43
N PHE A 8 -55.67 -26.63 -19.01
CA PHE A 8 -55.26 -26.56 -17.62
C PHE A 8 -53.83 -26.03 -17.55
N PHE A 9 -53.76 -24.80 -17.03
CA PHE A 9 -52.55 -24.19 -16.51
C PHE A 9 -52.01 -25.04 -15.37
N PHE A 10 -50.73 -25.39 -15.43
CA PHE A 10 -49.92 -25.59 -14.23
C PHE A 10 -48.64 -24.76 -14.38
N THR A 11 -48.75 -23.53 -13.86
CA THR A 11 -47.65 -22.68 -13.47
C THR A 11 -46.76 -23.41 -12.46
N ILE A 12 -45.56 -23.80 -12.89
CA ILE A 12 -44.40 -23.85 -12.00
C ILE A 12 -43.43 -22.84 -12.56
N SER A 13 -43.49 -21.64 -11.97
CA SER A 13 -42.54 -20.56 -12.18
C SER A 13 -41.15 -21.05 -11.77
N VAL A 14 -40.35 -21.49 -12.74
CA VAL A 14 -38.91 -21.60 -12.58
C VAL A 14 -38.40 -20.16 -12.52
N LEU A 15 -38.20 -19.66 -11.30
CA LEU A 15 -37.54 -18.38 -11.08
C LEU A 15 -36.09 -18.54 -11.53
N SER A 16 -35.81 -18.18 -12.78
CA SER A 16 -34.47 -17.95 -13.28
C SER A 16 -33.86 -16.78 -12.52
N ILE A 17 -33.12 -17.08 -11.46
CA ILE A 17 -32.26 -16.11 -10.78
C ILE A 17 -31.06 -15.90 -11.71
N GLN A 18 -31.16 -14.89 -12.58
CA GLN A 18 -30.01 -14.31 -13.26
C GLN A 18 -29.16 -13.60 -12.22
N ILE A 19 -27.97 -14.15 -11.97
CA ILE A 19 -26.93 -13.57 -11.15
C ILE A 19 -26.39 -12.35 -11.89
N THR A 20 -26.73 -11.14 -11.44
CA THR A 20 -26.11 -9.90 -11.91
C THR A 20 -25.05 -9.48 -10.89
N LEU A 21 -23.80 -9.84 -11.14
CA LEU A 21 -22.64 -9.31 -10.42
C LEU A 21 -22.10 -8.12 -11.23
N THR A 22 -22.49 -6.91 -10.85
CA THR A 22 -21.86 -5.67 -11.31
C THR A 22 -20.51 -5.53 -10.62
N ALA A 23 -19.43 -5.83 -11.35
CA ALA A 23 -18.08 -5.49 -10.93
C ALA A 23 -17.85 -3.99 -11.17
N GLN A 24 -17.69 -3.24 -10.08
CA GLN A 24 -17.34 -1.83 -10.11
C GLN A 24 -15.81 -1.74 -10.09
N THR A 25 -15.23 -1.44 -11.25
CA THR A 25 -13.80 -1.16 -11.41
C THR A 25 -13.44 0.06 -10.58
N THR A 26 -12.52 -0.15 -9.63
CA THR A 26 -11.85 0.92 -8.90
C THR A 26 -11.06 1.76 -9.89
N ASN A 27 -11.35 3.06 -9.92
CA ASN A 27 -10.57 4.05 -10.62
C ASN A 27 -9.17 4.10 -9.98
N ASP A 28 -8.20 3.44 -10.62
CA ASP A 28 -6.79 3.71 -10.37
C ASP A 28 -6.48 5.08 -10.98
N THR A 29 -6.53 6.11 -10.14
CA THR A 29 -5.96 7.41 -10.43
C THR A 29 -4.46 7.26 -10.59
N ILE A 30 -3.96 7.54 -11.80
CA ILE A 30 -2.56 7.86 -12.03
C ILE A 30 -2.29 9.17 -11.27
N SER A 31 -1.66 9.06 -10.10
CA SER A 31 -1.10 10.21 -9.40
C SER A 31 0.22 10.59 -10.06
N VAL A 32 0.18 11.61 -10.93
CA VAL A 32 1.36 12.44 -11.17
C VAL A 32 1.47 13.35 -9.95
N VAL A 33 2.34 12.99 -9.02
CA VAL A 33 2.59 13.79 -7.81
C VAL A 33 3.28 15.08 -8.25
N LYS A 34 2.55 16.19 -8.14
CA LYS A 34 3.15 17.53 -8.05
C LYS A 34 3.59 17.70 -6.60
N ASP A 35 4.89 17.72 -6.36
CA ASP A 35 5.41 18.27 -5.12
C ASP A 35 6.00 19.64 -5.45
N THR A 36 5.24 20.67 -5.12
CA THR A 36 5.74 22.04 -5.05
C THR A 36 5.51 22.46 -3.61
N SER A 37 6.59 22.41 -2.82
CA SER A 37 6.92 23.31 -1.73
C SER A 37 5.80 23.58 -0.70
N ASN A 38 5.97 23.01 0.49
CA ASN A 38 5.32 23.41 1.74
C ASN A 38 4.99 24.93 1.81
N VAL A 39 3.71 25.26 1.72
CA VAL A 39 3.16 26.54 2.17
C VAL A 39 2.20 26.23 3.32
N THR A 40 2.69 26.43 4.53
CA THR A 40 1.88 26.39 5.75
C THR A 40 1.21 27.74 5.90
N ILE A 41 -0.09 27.83 5.58
CA ILE A 41 -0.97 28.86 6.17
C ILE A 41 -1.95 28.11 7.07
N VAL A 42 -1.73 28.30 8.37
CA VAL A 42 -2.63 27.90 9.45
C VAL A 42 -3.84 28.82 9.37
N ASN A 43 -5.06 28.27 9.38
CA ASN A 43 -6.25 28.99 9.84
C ASN A 43 -7.08 28.03 10.70
N ASP A 44 -7.19 28.42 11.98
CA ASP A 44 -7.95 27.79 13.05
C ASP A 44 -9.46 27.91 12.84
N THR A 45 -10.17 26.83 13.18
CA THR A 45 -11.46 26.76 13.90
C THR A 45 -11.69 25.26 14.13
N SER A 46 -12.01 24.70 15.30
CA SER A 46 -12.79 25.21 16.42
C SER A 46 -12.67 24.26 17.64
N THR A 47 -12.62 24.86 18.83
CA THR A 47 -13.39 24.55 20.06
C THR A 47 -13.29 23.20 20.81
N ASP A 48 -13.25 23.37 22.14
CA ASP A 48 -13.66 22.47 23.24
C ASP A 48 -12.65 21.39 23.70
N THR A 49 -12.21 21.29 24.96
CA THR A 49 -12.76 21.68 26.29
C THR A 49 -11.67 21.87 27.38
N LEU A 50 -11.82 22.95 28.16
CA LEU A 50 -11.52 23.30 29.59
C LEU A 50 -10.82 22.30 30.58
N PRO A 51 -10.41 22.72 31.81
CA PRO A 51 -9.80 23.98 32.28
C PRO A 51 -8.62 23.77 33.28
N GLY A 52 -7.82 24.80 33.61
CA GLY A 52 -6.87 24.68 34.73
C GLY A 52 -5.85 25.80 35.01
N SER A 53 -6.33 26.93 35.55
CA SER A 53 -5.70 27.73 36.62
C SER A 53 -4.34 28.47 36.44
N LYS A 54 -4.40 29.79 36.75
CA LYS A 54 -3.41 30.69 37.42
C LYS A 54 -2.19 31.16 36.59
N SER A 55 -2.04 32.46 36.27
CA SER A 55 -1.80 33.66 37.11
C SER A 55 -0.31 33.87 37.45
N THR A 56 0.28 34.90 36.82
CA THR A 56 1.07 35.97 37.48
C THR A 56 2.59 35.77 37.69
N ASP A 57 3.33 36.70 37.05
CA ASP A 57 4.46 37.48 37.58
C ASP A 57 5.94 37.00 37.59
N GLN A 58 6.75 37.86 36.93
CA GLN A 58 7.91 38.60 37.45
C GLN A 58 9.30 37.92 37.61
N ILE A 59 10.29 38.65 37.06
CA ILE A 59 11.62 39.02 37.63
C ILE A 59 12.87 38.12 37.40
N ILE A 60 13.80 38.72 36.65
CA ILE A 60 15.26 38.93 36.87
C ILE A 60 16.13 37.74 37.32
N ASP A 61 17.16 37.43 36.53
CA ASP A 61 18.51 37.26 37.09
C ASP A 61 19.62 37.45 36.04
N ILE A 62 20.53 38.39 36.34
CA ILE A 62 21.77 38.67 35.60
C ILE A 62 22.92 38.09 36.43
N LYS A 63 23.71 37.17 35.88
CA LYS A 63 25.03 36.83 36.44
C LYS A 63 26.16 37.37 35.58
N ARG A 64 26.95 38.25 36.18
CA ARG A 64 28.29 38.69 35.76
C ARG A 64 29.34 37.61 36.07
N SER A 65 30.39 37.53 35.26
CA SER A 65 31.76 37.25 35.73
C SER A 65 32.82 37.73 34.72
N ASN A 66 33.59 38.73 35.15
CA ASN A 66 35.01 39.12 34.92
C ASN A 66 35.75 38.63 33.64
N GLY A 67 36.60 39.38 32.95
CA GLY A 67 37.19 40.72 33.14
C GLY A 67 38.45 40.83 32.23
N GLY A 68 38.73 42.02 31.68
CA GLY A 68 39.95 42.30 30.90
C GLY A 68 39.87 43.61 30.07
N LYS A 69 40.65 44.63 30.47
CA LYS A 69 40.97 45.89 29.74
C LYS A 69 42.17 45.59 28.79
N PRO A 70 42.52 46.30 27.68
CA PRO A 70 42.41 47.76 27.53
C PRO A 70 42.23 48.41 26.12
N THR A 71 42.03 49.74 26.16
CA THR A 71 42.52 50.80 25.21
C THR A 71 42.03 50.92 23.76
N GLY A 72 41.48 52.10 23.43
CA GLY A 72 42.03 52.96 22.35
C GLY A 72 41.16 53.27 21.11
N SER A 73 40.76 54.55 21.00
CA SER A 73 40.56 55.39 19.78
C SER A 73 39.69 54.89 18.61
N ASN A 74 38.55 55.53 18.36
CA ASN A 74 38.31 56.58 17.33
C ASN A 74 38.25 56.03 15.89
N ASP A 75 37.07 56.04 15.26
CA ASP A 75 36.82 57.03 14.21
C ASP A 75 35.35 57.10 13.79
N THR A 76 34.94 58.30 13.41
CA THR A 76 33.58 58.67 13.02
C THR A 76 33.59 58.94 11.51
N SER A 77 32.71 58.36 10.72
CA SER A 77 32.47 58.80 9.33
C SER A 77 31.09 58.41 8.84
N GLN A 78 30.15 59.31 9.14
CA GLN A 78 29.11 59.90 8.30
C GLN A 78 28.32 59.07 7.25
N ILE A 79 27.01 59.29 7.40
CA ILE A 79 25.85 58.95 6.59
C ILE A 79 25.94 59.54 5.16
N SER A 80 25.43 58.80 4.17
CA SER A 80 24.85 59.38 2.96
C SER A 80 23.59 58.59 2.61
N VAL A 81 22.45 59.28 2.63
CA VAL A 81 21.12 58.75 2.29
C VAL A 81 20.88 59.03 0.81
N THR A 82 20.65 58.01 0.00
CA THR A 82 19.95 58.16 -1.28
C THR A 82 18.97 57.01 -1.44
N ALA A 83 17.73 57.39 -1.70
CA ALA A 83 16.56 56.54 -1.71
C ALA A 83 16.37 55.79 -3.04
N LEU A 84 15.48 54.78 -2.97
CA LEU A 84 14.66 54.18 -4.02
C LEU A 84 15.31 53.10 -4.90
N GLY A 85 14.95 51.86 -4.57
CA GLY A 85 14.99 50.72 -5.48
C GLY A 85 14.42 49.49 -4.79
N VAL A 86 13.09 49.31 -4.89
CA VAL A 86 12.41 48.08 -4.44
C VAL A 86 13.07 46.89 -5.13
N THR A 87 13.87 46.12 -4.39
CA THR A 87 14.34 44.82 -4.86
C THR A 87 13.11 43.92 -4.91
N LYS A 88 12.65 43.64 -6.13
CA LYS A 88 11.71 42.55 -6.35
C LYS A 88 12.39 41.28 -5.89
N ASP A 89 12.00 40.79 -4.72
CA ASP A 89 12.39 39.48 -4.20
C ASP A 89 11.83 38.40 -5.14
N THR A 90 12.58 38.12 -6.19
CA THR A 90 12.32 36.97 -7.05
C THR A 90 13.17 35.85 -6.52
N ILE A 91 12.54 34.92 -5.79
CA ILE A 91 13.07 33.57 -5.65
C ILE A 91 13.21 33.05 -7.09
N PRO A 92 14.40 32.69 -7.60
CA PRO A 92 14.50 32.05 -8.90
C PRO A 92 13.96 30.63 -8.76
N SER A 93 12.64 30.48 -8.85
CA SER A 93 12.05 29.20 -9.17
C SER A 93 12.21 29.05 -10.68
N SER A 94 13.36 28.50 -11.09
CA SER A 94 13.53 28.03 -12.47
C SER A 94 12.67 26.79 -12.67
N VAL A 95 11.35 26.97 -12.63
CA VAL A 95 10.41 26.01 -13.18
C VAL A 95 10.55 26.14 -14.69
N ASN A 96 10.97 25.07 -15.35
CA ASN A 96 11.07 25.06 -16.80
C ASN A 96 9.63 25.19 -17.36
N VAL A 97 9.29 26.38 -17.85
CA VAL A 97 7.97 26.74 -18.38
C VAL A 97 7.52 25.79 -19.49
N ASP A 98 8.46 25.19 -20.21
CA ASP A 98 8.17 24.27 -21.32
C ASP A 98 7.72 22.89 -20.84
N LEU A 99 8.17 22.44 -19.66
CA LEU A 99 7.72 21.17 -19.06
C LEU A 99 6.25 21.27 -18.61
N GLU A 100 5.84 22.41 -18.03
CA GLU A 100 4.44 22.60 -17.60
C GLU A 100 3.46 22.66 -18.77
N GLN A 101 3.92 23.19 -19.92
CA GLN A 101 3.10 23.26 -21.12
C GLN A 101 2.84 21.89 -21.76
N ILE A 102 3.69 20.88 -21.55
CA ILE A 102 3.43 19.52 -22.05
C ILE A 102 2.22 18.90 -21.36
N PHE A 103 2.11 19.07 -20.04
CA PHE A 103 1.03 18.48 -19.26
C PHE A 103 -0.31 19.15 -19.51
N ASN A 104 -0.30 20.44 -19.88
CA ASN A 104 -1.51 21.23 -20.15
C ASN A 104 -1.85 21.34 -21.65
N ALA A 105 -0.95 20.93 -22.56
CA ALA A 105 -1.19 21.01 -23.99
C ALA A 105 -2.24 19.98 -24.43
N LYS A 106 -3.34 20.46 -25.01
CA LYS A 106 -4.40 19.61 -25.58
C LYS A 106 -4.01 18.94 -26.91
N THR A 107 -2.92 19.39 -27.53
CA THR A 107 -2.44 18.93 -28.83
C THR A 107 -1.24 17.98 -28.67
N PRO A 108 -1.29 16.77 -29.25
CA PRO A 108 -0.16 15.84 -29.23
C PRO A 108 1.07 16.46 -29.92
N LYS A 109 2.22 16.50 -29.23
CA LYS A 109 3.52 16.93 -29.77
C LYS A 109 4.50 15.76 -29.78
N GLU A 110 5.33 15.71 -30.81
CA GLU A 110 6.39 14.71 -30.97
C GLU A 110 7.69 15.16 -30.28
N TYR A 111 8.26 14.26 -29.49
CA TYR A 111 9.54 14.39 -28.80
C TYR A 111 10.44 13.20 -29.14
N ILE A 112 11.75 13.40 -29.00
CA ILE A 112 12.78 12.38 -29.18
C ILE A 112 13.45 12.16 -27.84
N ILE A 113 13.56 10.91 -27.40
CA ILE A 113 14.26 10.58 -26.16
C ILE A 113 15.76 10.78 -26.37
N SER A 114 16.38 11.67 -25.60
CA SER A 114 17.83 11.96 -25.72
C SER A 114 18.67 11.25 -24.67
N ASP A 115 18.12 10.98 -23.49
CA ASP A 115 18.82 10.30 -22.40
C ASP A 115 17.82 9.56 -21.49
N ILE A 116 18.23 8.41 -20.95
CA ILE A 116 17.44 7.57 -20.05
C ILE A 116 18.27 7.24 -18.81
N LYS A 117 17.85 7.77 -17.67
CA LYS A 117 18.44 7.46 -16.37
C LYS A 117 17.51 6.58 -15.55
N VAL A 118 18.05 5.62 -14.81
CA VAL A 118 17.29 4.82 -13.84
C VAL A 118 17.78 5.15 -12.44
N SER A 119 16.86 5.41 -11.53
CA SER A 119 17.12 5.62 -10.11
C SER A 119 16.34 4.61 -9.26
N GLY A 120 16.86 4.30 -8.08
CA GLY A 120 16.22 3.36 -7.13
C GLY A 120 16.54 1.88 -7.31
N ALA A 121 17.33 1.52 -8.33
CA ALA A 121 17.92 0.18 -8.45
C ALA A 121 18.97 -0.06 -7.35
N LYS A 122 18.86 -1.17 -6.63
CA LYS A 122 19.78 -1.60 -5.55
C LYS A 122 20.47 -2.90 -5.89
N SER A 123 19.75 -3.85 -6.49
CA SER A 123 20.26 -5.19 -6.78
C SER A 123 20.30 -5.50 -8.27
N PHE A 124 19.54 -4.78 -9.10
CA PHE A 124 19.52 -4.97 -10.55
C PHE A 124 20.38 -3.94 -11.28
N ASP A 125 20.94 -4.36 -12.43
CA ASP A 125 21.69 -3.45 -13.30
C ASP A 125 20.76 -2.47 -14.03
N GLN A 126 21.20 -1.22 -14.17
CA GLN A 126 20.42 -0.17 -14.81
C GLN A 126 20.15 -0.47 -16.29
N SER A 127 21.12 -1.04 -17.01
CA SER A 127 20.99 -1.34 -18.45
C SER A 127 19.93 -2.41 -18.70
N LEU A 128 19.82 -3.39 -17.80
CA LEU A 128 18.79 -4.42 -17.85
C LEU A 128 17.38 -3.81 -17.69
N ILE A 129 17.21 -2.88 -16.75
CA ILE A 129 15.93 -2.19 -16.54
C ILE A 129 15.53 -1.41 -17.79
N ILE A 130 16.48 -0.67 -18.39
CA ILE A 130 16.26 0.06 -19.64
C ILE A 130 15.85 -0.91 -20.75
N SER A 131 16.55 -2.03 -20.91
CA SER A 131 16.22 -3.04 -21.93
C SER A 131 14.80 -3.62 -21.77
N ILE A 132 14.36 -3.89 -20.53
CA ILE A 132 13.01 -4.40 -20.26
C ILE A 132 11.92 -3.38 -20.61
N THR A 133 12.19 -2.09 -20.41
CA THR A 133 11.23 -1.02 -20.76
C THR A 133 10.92 -1.01 -22.25
N GLY A 134 11.86 -1.45 -23.09
CA GLY A 134 11.75 -1.35 -24.54
C GLY A 134 11.88 0.09 -25.04
N LEU A 135 12.37 1.00 -24.21
CA LEU A 135 12.72 2.37 -24.59
C LEU A 135 14.20 2.43 -24.97
N ALA A 136 14.49 3.09 -26.07
CA ALA A 136 15.84 3.39 -26.52
C ALA A 136 16.05 4.90 -26.68
N VAL A 137 17.32 5.32 -26.55
CA VAL A 137 17.71 6.68 -26.92
C VAL A 137 17.52 6.86 -28.42
N GLY A 138 16.84 7.92 -28.83
CA GLY A 138 16.44 8.22 -30.20
C GLY A 138 14.98 7.86 -30.52
N ASP A 139 14.26 7.20 -29.61
CA ASP A 139 12.85 6.85 -29.81
C ASP A 139 11.97 8.10 -29.89
N LYS A 140 11.02 8.07 -30.82
CA LYS A 140 10.00 9.11 -30.97
C LYS A 140 8.81 8.82 -30.08
N VAL A 141 8.43 9.77 -29.24
CA VAL A 141 7.30 9.68 -28.31
C VAL A 141 6.36 10.87 -28.51
N ILE A 142 5.05 10.63 -28.40
CA ILE A 142 4.02 11.67 -28.56
C ILE A 142 3.41 11.97 -27.19
N ILE A 143 3.37 13.24 -26.80
CA ILE A 143 2.78 13.68 -25.52
C ILE A 143 1.86 14.89 -25.77
N PRO A 144 0.61 14.90 -25.27
CA PRO A 144 -0.12 13.76 -24.70
C PRO A 144 -0.63 12.82 -25.82
N GLY A 145 -0.40 11.51 -25.70
CA GLY A 145 -1.03 10.54 -26.63
C GLY A 145 -0.21 9.35 -27.13
N ALA A 146 0.97 9.05 -26.59
CA ALA A 146 1.68 7.79 -26.90
C ALA A 146 1.79 6.83 -25.71
N ASP A 147 1.51 5.57 -26.02
CA ASP A 147 1.49 4.37 -25.17
C ASP A 147 2.91 3.80 -24.90
N ASN A 148 4.00 4.43 -25.35
CA ASN A 148 5.34 3.86 -25.20
C ASN A 148 5.77 3.81 -23.72
N PHE A 149 5.49 4.87 -22.95
CA PHE A 149 5.75 4.88 -21.51
C PHE A 149 4.82 3.94 -20.74
N SER A 150 3.55 3.86 -21.14
CA SER A 150 2.59 2.91 -20.55
C SER A 150 3.00 1.46 -20.81
N LYS A 151 3.45 1.12 -22.03
CA LYS A 151 4.05 -0.19 -22.35
C LYS A 151 5.30 -0.47 -21.53
N ALA A 152 6.19 0.51 -21.38
CA ALA A 152 7.39 0.39 -20.56
C ALA A 152 7.05 0.06 -19.10
N ILE A 153 6.12 0.80 -18.50
CA ILE A 153 5.62 0.54 -17.13
C ILE A 153 5.03 -0.87 -17.04
N ASN A 154 4.17 -1.25 -17.98
CA ASN A 154 3.56 -2.58 -18.03
C ASN A 154 4.59 -3.70 -18.17
N ASN A 155 5.64 -3.51 -18.97
CA ASN A 155 6.72 -4.49 -19.15
C ASN A 155 7.52 -4.67 -17.86
N LEU A 156 7.77 -3.59 -17.12
CA LEU A 156 8.42 -3.64 -15.81
C LEU A 156 7.54 -4.36 -14.77
N TRP A 157 6.24 -4.08 -14.73
CA TRP A 157 5.31 -4.76 -13.82
C TRP A 157 5.19 -6.26 -14.10
N LYS A 158 5.22 -6.67 -15.38
CA LYS A 158 5.19 -8.09 -15.77
C LYS A 158 6.37 -8.88 -15.19
N GLN A 159 7.50 -8.25 -14.91
CA GLN A 159 8.64 -8.93 -14.31
C GLN A 159 8.38 -9.36 -12.86
N ASN A 160 7.42 -8.72 -12.17
CA ASN A 160 7.10 -8.99 -10.76
C ASN A 160 8.31 -8.80 -9.80
N LEU A 161 9.33 -8.07 -10.25
CA LEU A 161 10.54 -7.73 -9.47
C LEU A 161 10.44 -6.32 -8.86
N ILE A 162 9.49 -5.52 -9.33
CA ILE A 162 9.37 -4.09 -9.02
C ILE A 162 8.02 -3.85 -8.35
N SER A 163 7.99 -3.04 -7.29
CA SER A 163 6.78 -2.70 -6.55
C SER A 163 6.15 -1.40 -7.06
N ASN A 164 6.99 -0.42 -7.42
CA ASN A 164 6.55 0.87 -7.93
C ASN A 164 7.45 1.34 -9.08
N VAL A 165 6.86 2.02 -10.06
CA VAL A 165 7.55 2.57 -11.23
C VAL A 165 7.01 3.97 -11.46
N GLU A 166 7.90 4.95 -11.51
CA GLU A 166 7.59 6.34 -11.80
C GLU A 166 8.52 6.82 -12.93
N ILE A 167 7.97 7.57 -13.88
CA ILE A 167 8.72 8.11 -15.00
C ILE A 167 8.64 9.63 -14.91
N TYR A 168 9.79 10.27 -14.80
CA TYR A 168 9.97 11.71 -14.70
C TYR A 168 10.60 12.27 -15.98
N PHE A 169 10.18 13.48 -16.34
CA PHE A 169 10.81 14.24 -17.42
C PHE A 169 11.73 15.29 -16.79
N THR A 170 13.04 15.06 -16.88
CA THR A 170 14.03 15.88 -16.17
C THR A 170 14.40 17.14 -16.95
N LYS A 171 14.54 17.01 -18.27
CA LYS A 171 14.95 18.12 -19.15
C LYS A 171 14.27 18.00 -20.49
N LEU A 172 13.93 19.17 -21.05
CA LEU A 172 13.48 19.32 -22.41
C LEU A 172 14.30 20.42 -23.07
N VAL A 173 14.91 20.10 -24.20
CA VAL A 173 15.63 21.05 -25.06
C VAL A 173 15.10 20.88 -26.47
N ASP A 174 14.33 21.86 -26.94
CA ASP A 174 13.60 21.83 -28.22
C ASP A 174 12.64 20.63 -28.33
N LYS A 175 13.12 19.54 -28.92
CA LYS A 175 12.40 18.26 -29.11
C LYS A 175 13.06 17.10 -28.37
N ASN A 176 14.22 17.32 -27.75
CA ASN A 176 14.97 16.31 -27.02
C ASN A 176 14.48 16.23 -25.58
N LEU A 177 14.07 15.04 -25.16
CA LEU A 177 13.49 14.75 -23.86
C LEU A 177 14.42 13.82 -23.07
N SER A 178 14.88 14.28 -21.91
CA SER A 178 15.58 13.44 -20.94
C SER A 178 14.59 12.83 -19.96
N VAL A 179 14.64 11.51 -19.81
CA VAL A 179 13.72 10.73 -18.99
C VAL A 179 14.46 10.10 -17.82
N GLU A 180 13.90 10.19 -16.61
CA GLU A 180 14.36 9.47 -15.44
C GLU A 180 13.30 8.48 -14.96
N ILE A 181 13.66 7.21 -14.87
CA ILE A 181 12.80 6.12 -14.41
C ILE A 181 13.18 5.83 -12.96
N ASN A 182 12.33 6.22 -12.02
CA ASN A 182 12.49 5.88 -10.61
C ASN A 182 11.76 4.57 -10.33
N ILE A 183 12.48 3.58 -9.83
CA ILE A 183 11.92 2.27 -9.49
C ILE A 183 12.10 1.96 -8.01
N THR A 184 11.10 1.28 -7.45
CA THR A 184 11.25 0.61 -6.15
C THR A 184 11.26 -0.90 -6.38
N GLU A 185 12.41 -1.53 -6.12
CA GLU A 185 12.53 -2.98 -6.21
C GLU A 185 11.76 -3.69 -5.09
N ARG A 186 11.21 -4.87 -5.39
CA ARG A 186 10.61 -5.75 -4.38
C ARG A 186 11.70 -6.50 -3.61
N PRO A 187 11.58 -6.60 -2.28
CA PRO A 187 12.55 -7.33 -1.49
C PRO A 187 12.44 -8.84 -1.70
N ARG A 188 13.54 -9.55 -1.47
CA ARG A 188 13.58 -11.02 -1.45
C ARG A 188 13.31 -11.54 -0.04
N LEU A 189 12.65 -12.69 0.05
CA LEU A 189 12.37 -13.34 1.31
C LEU A 189 13.64 -14.04 1.82
N SER A 190 14.32 -13.46 2.82
CA SER A 190 15.47 -14.11 3.48
C SER A 190 15.03 -15.34 4.25
N GLY A 191 13.95 -15.18 5.01
CA GLY A 191 13.34 -16.25 5.79
C GLY A 191 12.00 -15.82 6.35
N TYR A 192 11.36 -16.76 7.03
CA TYR A 192 10.10 -16.51 7.70
C TYR A 192 10.06 -17.22 9.05
N LYS A 193 9.27 -16.67 9.98
CA LYS A 193 9.12 -17.18 11.34
C LYS A 193 7.66 -17.14 11.75
N PHE A 194 7.21 -18.14 12.49
CA PHE A 194 5.89 -18.18 13.09
C PHE A 194 6.01 -17.91 14.60
N ARG A 195 5.15 -17.04 15.14
CA ARG A 195 5.02 -16.80 16.59
C ARG A 195 3.59 -17.07 17.04
N GLY A 196 3.43 -17.54 18.27
CA GLY A 196 2.12 -17.89 18.86
C GLY A 196 1.72 -19.36 18.70
N ILE A 197 2.63 -20.21 18.21
CA ILE A 197 2.36 -21.62 17.90
C ILE A 197 3.43 -22.54 18.50
N LYS A 198 3.08 -23.83 18.61
CA LYS A 198 4.03 -24.87 19.08
C LYS A 198 4.96 -25.27 17.93
N LYS A 199 6.17 -25.73 18.26
CA LYS A 199 7.20 -26.12 17.26
C LYS A 199 6.67 -27.13 16.22
N GLY A 200 5.96 -28.16 16.65
CA GLY A 200 5.39 -29.15 15.71
C GLY A 200 4.34 -28.57 14.76
N GLU A 201 3.54 -27.59 15.19
CA GLU A 201 2.61 -26.89 14.29
C GLU A 201 3.36 -25.99 13.30
N SER A 202 4.52 -25.46 13.70
CA SER A 202 5.38 -24.63 12.83
C SER A 202 5.90 -25.45 11.65
N GLU A 203 6.43 -26.65 11.92
CA GLU A 203 6.98 -27.54 10.88
C GLU A 203 5.89 -27.97 9.88
N ASP A 204 4.68 -28.30 10.36
CA ASP A 204 3.53 -28.59 9.49
C ASP A 204 3.13 -27.39 8.61
N LEU A 205 3.20 -26.17 9.15
CA LEU A 205 2.86 -24.93 8.45
C LEU A 205 3.93 -24.54 7.43
N GLU A 206 5.21 -24.78 7.71
CA GLU A 206 6.29 -24.58 6.75
C GLU A 206 6.03 -25.36 5.45
N ALA A 207 5.57 -26.60 5.56
CA ALA A 207 5.22 -27.42 4.40
C ALA A 207 3.96 -26.93 3.64
N LYS A 208 3.02 -26.26 4.31
CA LYS A 208 1.71 -25.87 3.74
C LYS A 208 1.59 -24.41 3.30
N THR A 209 2.45 -23.52 3.81
CA THR A 209 2.37 -22.08 3.53
C THR A 209 2.81 -21.72 2.11
N GLY A 210 3.59 -22.58 1.45
CA GLY A 210 4.07 -22.33 0.09
C GLY A 210 5.14 -21.24 -0.01
N LEU A 211 5.73 -20.85 1.13
CA LEU A 211 6.78 -19.84 1.20
C LEU A 211 8.15 -20.47 0.95
N VAL A 212 8.84 -19.93 -0.05
CA VAL A 212 10.17 -20.39 -0.45
C VAL A 212 11.18 -19.27 -0.19
N LYS A 213 12.26 -19.60 0.53
CA LYS A 213 13.36 -18.66 0.80
C LYS A 213 14.03 -18.26 -0.52
N GLY A 214 14.45 -17.00 -0.62
CA GLY A 214 15.07 -16.40 -1.81
C GLY A 214 14.09 -15.90 -2.87
N ARG A 215 12.80 -16.23 -2.76
CA ARG A 215 11.76 -15.74 -3.68
C ARG A 215 11.41 -14.28 -3.39
N VAL A 216 11.01 -13.56 -4.44
CA VAL A 216 10.55 -12.15 -4.32
C VAL A 216 9.24 -12.09 -3.54
N VAL A 217 9.16 -11.14 -2.60
CA VAL A 217 7.96 -10.93 -1.79
C VAL A 217 6.92 -10.16 -2.61
N THR A 218 5.79 -10.81 -2.85
CA THR A 218 4.63 -10.22 -3.52
C THR A 218 3.45 -10.14 -2.58
N GLU A 219 2.56 -9.19 -2.80
CA GLU A 219 1.35 -9.06 -1.99
C GLU A 219 0.48 -10.32 -2.07
N ASN A 220 0.39 -10.90 -3.28
CA ASN A 220 -0.30 -12.17 -3.48
C ASN A 220 0.33 -13.29 -2.65
N MET A 221 1.66 -13.40 -2.62
CA MET A 221 2.33 -14.42 -1.81
C MET A 221 2.06 -14.25 -0.31
N LYS A 222 2.02 -13.01 0.20
CA LYS A 222 1.67 -12.73 1.60
C LYS A 222 0.23 -13.12 1.91
N ARG A 223 -0.71 -12.72 1.06
CA ARG A 223 -2.13 -13.06 1.21
C ARG A 223 -2.36 -14.57 1.15
N SER A 224 -1.82 -15.23 0.12
CA SER A 224 -1.91 -16.69 0.00
C SER A 224 -1.30 -17.41 1.20
N ALA A 225 -0.18 -16.94 1.74
CA ALA A 225 0.39 -17.52 2.95
C ALA A 225 -0.54 -17.37 4.16
N VAL A 226 -1.12 -16.19 4.37
CA VAL A 226 -2.11 -15.94 5.43
C VAL A 226 -3.33 -16.85 5.27
N ASP A 227 -3.86 -16.97 4.05
CA ASP A 227 -5.02 -17.80 3.74
C ASP A 227 -4.72 -19.29 4.00
N ASN A 228 -3.53 -19.75 3.61
CA ASN A 228 -3.08 -21.13 3.86
C ASN A 228 -2.95 -21.43 5.36
N ILE A 229 -2.42 -20.49 6.15
CA ILE A 229 -2.34 -20.61 7.62
C ILE A 229 -3.75 -20.67 8.21
N GLN A 230 -4.64 -19.77 7.79
CA GLN A 230 -6.02 -19.74 8.26
C GLN A 230 -6.73 -21.06 7.94
N LYS A 231 -6.62 -21.54 6.70
CA LYS A 231 -7.22 -22.81 6.26
C LYS A 231 -6.73 -23.99 7.10
N TYR A 232 -5.41 -24.09 7.34
CA TYR A 232 -4.84 -25.13 8.18
C TYR A 232 -5.45 -25.19 9.59
N TYR A 233 -5.72 -24.03 10.18
CA TYR A 233 -6.32 -23.95 11.52
C TYR A 233 -7.83 -24.11 11.53
N VAL A 234 -8.51 -23.66 10.47
CA VAL A 234 -9.94 -23.92 10.26
C VAL A 234 -10.21 -25.43 10.19
N ASP A 235 -9.37 -26.18 9.47
CA ASP A 235 -9.44 -27.65 9.38
C ASP A 235 -9.26 -28.32 10.76
N LYS A 236 -8.53 -27.68 11.68
CA LYS A 236 -8.35 -28.12 13.08
C LYS A 236 -9.47 -27.67 14.03
N GLY A 237 -10.42 -26.87 13.55
CA GLY A 237 -11.57 -26.35 14.30
C GLY A 237 -11.37 -24.97 14.94
N PHE A 238 -10.33 -24.23 14.57
CA PHE A 238 -10.11 -22.84 14.98
C PHE A 238 -10.62 -21.90 13.89
N ARG A 239 -11.86 -21.41 14.01
CA ARG A 239 -12.46 -20.51 13.01
C ARG A 239 -12.17 -19.02 13.26
N ASN A 240 -11.97 -18.63 14.52
CA ASN A 240 -11.75 -17.24 14.92
C ASN A 240 -10.25 -16.89 14.98
N ILE A 241 -9.45 -17.47 14.10
CA ILE A 241 -8.01 -17.25 14.05
C ILE A 241 -7.70 -15.86 13.48
N GLU A 242 -6.75 -15.17 14.10
CA GLU A 242 -6.21 -13.91 13.61
C GLU A 242 -4.74 -14.11 13.23
N VAL A 243 -4.38 -13.76 12.00
CA VAL A 243 -3.02 -13.88 11.48
C VAL A 243 -2.54 -12.51 11.02
N LYS A 244 -1.42 -12.04 11.58
CA LYS A 244 -0.77 -10.78 11.18
C LYS A 244 0.60 -11.07 10.58
N ALA A 245 0.82 -10.64 9.34
CA ALA A 245 2.14 -10.67 8.72
C ALA A 245 2.88 -9.37 9.04
N ARG A 246 4.09 -9.49 9.58
CA ARG A 246 5.02 -8.37 9.79
C ARG A 246 6.26 -8.58 8.94
N GLU A 247 6.68 -7.52 8.27
CA GLU A 247 7.88 -7.49 7.46
C GLU A 247 8.98 -6.74 8.21
N GLU A 248 10.13 -7.37 8.38
CA GLU A 248 11.31 -6.77 9.00
C GLU A 248 12.44 -6.79 7.97
N LYS A 249 13.13 -5.66 7.78
CA LYS A 249 14.28 -5.60 6.87
C LYS A 249 15.41 -6.44 7.43
N ASP A 250 15.96 -7.31 6.60
CA ASP A 250 17.14 -8.09 6.95
C ASP A 250 18.40 -7.28 6.60
N LEU A 251 19.30 -7.12 7.57
CA LEU A 251 20.55 -6.37 7.38
C LEU A 251 21.66 -7.26 6.78
N THR A 252 21.49 -8.59 6.79
CA THR A 252 22.51 -9.53 6.32
C THR A 252 22.61 -9.60 4.79
N ALA A 253 21.53 -9.28 4.07
CA ALA A 253 21.49 -9.35 2.61
C ALA A 253 20.89 -8.07 1.99
N PRO A 254 21.40 -7.64 0.82
CA PRO A 254 20.87 -6.45 0.15
C PRO A 254 19.43 -6.70 -0.32
N ASN A 255 18.56 -5.72 -0.05
CA ASN A 255 17.15 -5.75 -0.44
C ASN A 255 16.40 -7.03 0.00
N ALA A 256 16.66 -7.50 1.22
CA ALA A 256 16.04 -8.69 1.79
C ALA A 256 15.12 -8.36 2.98
N VAL A 257 14.08 -9.18 3.16
CA VAL A 257 13.09 -9.05 4.24
C VAL A 257 12.90 -10.40 4.91
N LEU A 258 12.78 -10.36 6.23
CA LEU A 258 12.34 -11.45 7.08
C LEU A 258 10.86 -11.27 7.43
N MET A 259 10.06 -12.29 7.17
CA MET A 259 8.62 -12.23 7.40
C MET A 259 8.24 -12.96 8.69
N THR A 260 7.62 -12.26 9.64
CA THR A 260 7.13 -12.84 10.88
C THR A 260 5.60 -12.91 10.85
N PHE A 261 5.05 -14.11 10.94
CA PHE A 261 3.63 -14.34 11.09
C PHE A 261 3.28 -14.48 12.57
N LEU A 262 2.47 -13.55 13.07
CA LEU A 262 1.88 -13.62 14.39
C LEU A 262 0.53 -14.31 14.28
N ILE A 263 0.39 -15.45 14.95
CA ILE A 263 -0.81 -16.27 14.88
C ILE A 263 -1.46 -16.29 16.26
N ASP A 264 -2.69 -15.78 16.33
CA ASP A 264 -3.57 -15.95 17.48
C ASP A 264 -4.70 -16.91 17.11
N LYS A 265 -4.60 -18.14 17.64
CA LYS A 265 -5.56 -19.22 17.36
C LYS A 265 -6.93 -18.97 17.98
N LYS A 266 -7.00 -18.13 19.02
CA LYS A 266 -8.17 -18.00 19.91
C LYS A 266 -8.67 -19.38 20.40
N GLY A 267 -9.89 -19.41 20.92
CA GLY A 267 -10.56 -20.65 21.34
C GLY A 267 -10.99 -21.52 20.17
N LYS A 268 -11.00 -22.84 20.40
CA LYS A 268 -11.57 -23.80 19.45
C LYS A 268 -13.09 -23.59 19.36
N VAL A 269 -13.62 -23.47 18.14
CA VAL A 269 -15.07 -23.34 17.94
C VAL A 269 -15.73 -24.69 18.14
N LYS A 270 -16.76 -24.71 18.97
CA LYS A 270 -17.60 -25.88 19.23
C LYS A 270 -19.03 -25.59 18.78
N ILE A 271 -19.76 -26.65 18.46
CA ILE A 271 -21.16 -26.54 18.06
C ILE A 271 -22.00 -26.39 19.32
N ASN A 272 -22.85 -25.36 19.37
CA ASN A 272 -23.74 -25.13 20.50
C ASN A 272 -24.92 -26.11 20.47
N GLU A 273 -25.66 -26.13 19.36
CA GLU A 273 -26.86 -26.93 19.18
C GLU A 273 -26.99 -27.39 17.73
N ILE A 274 -27.54 -28.59 17.52
CA ILE A 274 -27.90 -29.19 16.23
C ILE A 274 -29.40 -29.42 16.25
N ASN A 275 -30.11 -28.76 15.34
CA ASN A 275 -31.56 -28.88 15.17
C ASN A 275 -31.85 -29.59 13.85
N PHE A 276 -32.74 -30.58 13.87
CA PHE A 276 -33.22 -31.25 12.66
C PHE A 276 -34.61 -30.74 12.31
N ALA A 277 -34.88 -30.53 11.03
CA ALA A 277 -36.20 -30.14 10.52
C ALA A 277 -36.72 -31.21 9.57
N GLY A 278 -38.05 -31.46 9.57
CA GLY A 278 -38.69 -32.44 8.69
C GLY A 278 -38.50 -33.91 9.11
N ASN A 279 -38.33 -34.13 10.41
CA ASN A 279 -38.17 -35.44 11.01
C ASN A 279 -39.48 -35.87 11.69
N ASP A 280 -40.23 -36.76 11.04
CA ASP A 280 -41.49 -37.28 11.60
C ASP A 280 -41.37 -38.71 12.17
N ASN A 281 -40.34 -39.46 11.74
CA ASN A 281 -40.24 -40.90 12.02
C ASN A 281 -39.06 -41.29 12.93
N VAL A 282 -38.05 -40.44 13.12
CA VAL A 282 -36.79 -40.81 13.80
C VAL A 282 -36.36 -39.75 14.81
N PRO A 283 -36.56 -39.93 16.13
CA PRO A 283 -36.30 -38.87 17.10
C PRO A 283 -34.86 -38.31 17.04
N ASP A 284 -34.73 -36.99 17.16
CA ASP A 284 -33.46 -36.23 17.05
C ASP A 284 -32.26 -36.83 17.80
N PRO A 285 -32.39 -37.33 19.05
CA PRO A 285 -31.25 -37.92 19.77
C PRO A 285 -30.66 -39.15 19.07
N LYS A 286 -31.47 -39.93 18.35
CA LYS A 286 -30.98 -41.08 17.57
C LYS A 286 -30.15 -40.61 16.38
N LEU A 287 -30.57 -39.54 15.70
CA LEU A 287 -29.83 -38.94 14.59
C LEU A 287 -28.52 -38.32 15.08
N LYS A 288 -28.55 -37.55 16.18
CA LYS A 288 -27.34 -36.98 16.82
C LYS A 288 -26.30 -38.06 17.14
N LYS A 289 -26.74 -39.23 17.64
CA LYS A 289 -25.83 -40.33 18.01
C LYS A 289 -25.12 -40.97 16.80
N GLN A 290 -25.72 -40.93 15.61
CA GLN A 290 -25.11 -41.48 14.39
C GLN A 290 -24.06 -40.54 13.76
N MET A 291 -24.05 -39.26 14.12
CA MET A 291 -23.07 -38.30 13.62
C MET A 291 -21.70 -38.50 14.29
N LYS A 292 -20.72 -39.05 13.55
CA LYS A 292 -19.38 -39.33 14.08
C LYS A 292 -18.46 -38.10 14.17
N GLY A 293 -18.64 -37.11 13.29
CA GLY A 293 -17.77 -35.93 13.18
C GLY A 293 -18.32 -34.62 13.76
N THR A 294 -19.62 -34.59 14.09
CA THR A 294 -20.34 -33.36 14.43
C THR A 294 -21.10 -33.60 15.73
N LYS A 295 -20.59 -33.06 16.84
CA LYS A 295 -21.19 -33.21 18.18
C LYS A 295 -21.33 -31.85 18.85
N GLU A 296 -22.46 -31.67 19.54
CA GLU A 296 -22.70 -30.52 20.41
C GLU A 296 -21.70 -30.51 21.57
N MET A 297 -21.37 -29.32 22.05
CA MET A 297 -20.57 -29.19 23.27
C MET A 297 -21.32 -29.75 24.48
N SER A 298 -20.60 -30.43 25.38
CA SER A 298 -21.18 -30.81 26.66
C SER A 298 -21.61 -29.54 27.41
N ARG A 299 -22.82 -29.56 28.00
CA ARG A 299 -23.33 -28.46 28.83
C ARG A 299 -22.83 -28.52 30.28
N PHE A 300 -22.10 -29.58 30.64
CA PHE A 300 -21.44 -29.75 31.94
C PHE A 300 -19.94 -29.51 31.80
N THR A 301 -19.53 -28.27 31.57
CA THR A 301 -18.09 -27.91 31.59
C THR A 301 -17.80 -27.03 32.78
N LEU A 302 -16.70 -27.32 33.49
CA LEU A 302 -16.17 -26.48 34.58
C LEU A 302 -15.65 -25.12 34.09
N PHE A 303 -15.58 -24.93 32.78
CA PHE A 303 -15.17 -23.71 32.11
C PHE A 303 -16.15 -23.44 30.95
N PRO A 304 -17.18 -22.61 31.16
CA PRO A 304 -18.00 -22.11 30.06
C PRO A 304 -17.16 -21.22 29.13
N PRO A 305 -17.49 -21.18 27.82
CA PRO A 305 -16.75 -20.41 26.83
C PRO A 305 -16.89 -18.90 27.01
#